data_AF-A0A7C7QDD9-F1
#
_entry.id   AF-A0A7C7QDD9-F1
#
_cell.length_a   1.000
_cell.length_b   1.000
_cell.length_c   1.000
_cell.angle_alpha   90.00
_cell.angle_beta   90.00
_cell.angle_gamma   90.00
#
_symmetry.space_group_name_H-M   'P 1'
#
loop_
_entity.id
_entity.type
_entity.pdbx_description
1 polymer ?
#
loop_
_entity_poly.entity_id
_entity_poly.type
_entity_poly.pdbx_seq_one_letter_code
_entity_poly.pdbx_strand_id
1 'polypeptide(L)' 'KIVPVNQQIAIKAGEINHERKGMEKIRGWGMIDSTVLATAQIHKAKVLTGDPHFKNLKETIWLSKHP' A
#
# COMPACT_ATOMS: atom_id res chain seq x y z
N LYS A 1 1.95 -6.99 16.19
CA LYS A 1 1.93 -5.56 16.57
C LYS A 1 0.79 -4.89 15.81
N ILE A 2 -0.10 -4.19 16.50
CA ILE A 2 -1.18 -3.40 15.88
C ILE A 2 -0.69 -1.96 15.77
N VAL A 3 -0.90 -1.32 14.62
CA VAL A 3 -0.55 0.08 14.39
C VAL A 3 -1.85 0.86 14.19
N PRO A 4 -2.18 1.83 15.07
CA PRO A 4 -3.34 2.69 14.85
C PRO A 4 -3.08 3.64 13.69
N VAL A 5 -4.11 3.91 12.88
CA VAL A 5 -4.04 4.97 11.87
C VAL A 5 -4.02 6.31 12.59
N ASN A 6 -2.89 7.02 12.51
CA ASN A 6 -2.72 8.35 13.07
C ASN A 6 -2.70 9.41 11.94
N GLN A 7 -2.60 10.68 12.32
CA GLN A 7 -2.61 11.79 11.38
C GLN A 7 -1.51 11.67 10.31
N GLN A 8 -0.30 11.23 10.67
CA GLN A 8 0.80 11.08 9.73
C GLN A 8 0.50 10.02 8.66
N ILE A 9 -0.05 8.87 9.08
CA ILE A 9 -0.48 7.81 8.16
C ILE A 9 -1.62 8.31 7.27
N ALA A 10 -2.62 8.99 7.84
CA ALA A 10 -3.77 9.49 7.10
C ALA A 10 -3.38 10.50 6.01
N ILE A 11 -2.50 11.47 6.33
CA ILE A 11 -1.99 12.44 5.36
C ILE A 11 -1.23 11.72 4.24
N LYS A 12 -0.30 10.84 4.60
CA LYS A 12 0.51 10.12 3.60
C LYS A 12 -0.35 9.22 2.71
N ALA A 13 -1.36 8.58 3.27
CA ALA A 13 -2.31 7.78 2.50
C ALA A 13 -3.10 8.65 1.50
N GLY A 14 -3.49 9.87 1.89
CA GLY A 14 -4.15 10.83 1.01
C GLY A 14 -3.27 11.21 -0.18
N GLU A 15 -2.00 11.52 0.05
CA GLU A 15 -1.00 11.79 -1.00
C GLU A 15 -0.87 10.61 -1.98
N ILE A 16 -0.64 9.40 -1.45
CA ILE A 16 -0.52 8.18 -2.28
C ILE A 16 -1.79 7.94 -3.10
N ASN A 17 -2.96 8.12 -2.49
CA ASN A 17 -4.23 7.92 -3.18
C ASN A 17 -4.39 8.92 -4.33
N HIS A 18 -4.05 10.19 -4.10
CA HIS A 18 -4.09 11.21 -5.14
C HIS A 18 -3.15 10.89 -6.30
N GLU A 19 -1.89 10.53 -5.99
CA GLU A 19 -0.87 10.18 -6.98
C GLU A 19 -1.28 8.96 -7.83
N ARG A 20 -1.88 7.94 -7.20
CA ARG A 20 -2.19 6.66 -7.88
C ARG A 20 -3.54 6.59 -8.56
N LYS A 21 -4.55 7.33 -8.08
CA LYS A 21 -5.90 7.32 -8.67
C LYS A 21 -5.93 7.82 -10.13
N GLY A 22 -4.90 8.56 -10.55
CA GLY A 22 -4.70 8.98 -11.94
C GLY A 22 -3.90 8.02 -12.83
N MET A 23 -3.37 6.92 -12.30
CA MET A 23 -2.56 5.98 -13.07
C MET A 23 -3.43 4.88 -13.69
N GLU A 24 -3.63 4.89 -15.02
CA GLU A 24 -4.44 3.90 -15.74
C GLU A 24 -4.01 2.45 -15.50
N LYS A 25 -2.73 2.22 -15.20
CA LYS A 25 -2.16 0.89 -14.94
C LYS A 25 -2.61 0.26 -13.61
N ILE A 26 -3.23 1.04 -12.71
CA ILE A 26 -3.63 0.59 -11.37
C ILE A 26 -5.14 0.77 -11.19
N ARG A 27 -5.91 0.17 -12.10
CA ARG A 27 -7.37 0.14 -11.98
C ARG A 27 -7.77 -0.50 -10.65
N GLY A 28 -8.60 0.23 -9.89
CA GLY A 28 -9.13 -0.24 -8.61
C GLY A 28 -8.29 0.09 -7.38
N TRP A 29 -7.23 0.89 -7.50
CA TRP A 29 -6.49 1.39 -6.33
C TRP A 29 -7.41 2.23 -5.41
N GLY A 30 -7.51 1.83 -4.14
CA GLY A 30 -8.39 2.44 -3.15
C GLY A 30 -7.65 3.16 -2.02
N MET A 31 -8.45 3.86 -1.21
CA MET A 31 -7.97 4.57 -0.02
C MET A 31 -7.36 3.63 1.03
N ILE A 32 -7.87 2.41 1.14
CA ILE A 32 -7.34 1.40 2.07
C ILE A 32 -5.97 0.91 1.59
N ASP A 33 -5.77 0.70 0.28
CA ASP A 33 -4.48 0.29 -0.27
C ASP A 33 -3.40 1.35 0.00
N SER A 34 -3.77 2.62 -0.19
CA SER A 34 -2.92 3.75 0.19
C SER A 34 -2.59 3.77 1.68
N THR A 35 -3.54 3.42 2.55
CA THR A 35 -3.32 3.40 4.00
C THR A 35 -2.35 2.29 4.39
N VAL A 36 -2.47 1.12 3.78
CA VAL A 36 -1.53 -0.01 3.97
C VAL A 36 -0.14 0.38 3.48
N LEU A 37 -0.02 0.96 2.28
CA LEU A 37 1.27 1.38 1.73
C LEU A 37 1.92 2.49 2.57
N ALA A 38 1.15 3.51 2.97
CA ALA A 38 1.62 4.59 3.84
C ALA A 38 2.17 4.04 5.16
N THR A 39 1.43 3.12 5.79
CA THR A 39 1.85 2.47 7.03
C THR A 39 3.18 1.73 6.84
N ALA A 40 3.32 0.97 5.75
CA ALA A 40 4.55 0.25 5.44
C ALA A 40 5.75 1.21 5.22
N GLN A 41 5.56 2.29 4.47
CA GLN A 41 6.60 3.27 4.21
C GLN A 41 7.07 3.99 5.49
N ILE A 42 6.14 4.48 6.31
CA ILE A 42 6.44 5.21 7.55
C ILE A 42 7.20 4.32 8.54
N HIS A 43 6.79 3.06 8.67
CA HIS A 43 7.42 2.12 9.59
C HIS A 43 8.62 1.36 8.99
N LYS A 44 9.03 1.69 7.75
CA LYS A 44 10.08 0.96 7.01
C LYS A 44 9.82 -0.56 6.97
N ALA A 45 8.55 -0.94 6.91
CA ALA A 45 8.08 -2.31 6.91
C ALA A 45 7.85 -2.82 5.47
N LYS A 46 7.48 -4.09 5.36
CA LYS A 46 7.07 -4.72 4.11
C LYS A 46 5.62 -5.18 4.18
N VAL A 47 4.92 -5.11 3.05
CA VAL A 47 3.57 -5.66 2.86
C VAL A 47 3.73 -7.08 2.32
N LEU A 48 3.37 -8.08 3.12
CA LEU A 48 3.29 -9.48 2.67
C LEU A 48 1.92 -9.73 2.07
N THR A 49 1.82 -9.91 0.75
CA THR A 49 0.52 -10.05 0.09
C THR A 49 0.62 -10.74 -1.26
N GLY A 50 -0.50 -11.33 -1.70
CA GLY A 50 -0.73 -11.78 -3.08
C GLY A 50 -1.67 -10.84 -3.86
N ASP A 51 -2.00 -9.67 -3.30
CA ASP A 51 -2.86 -8.68 -3.93
C ASP A 51 -2.15 -7.96 -5.07
N PRO A 52 -2.62 -8.07 -6.33
CA PRO A 52 -1.99 -7.45 -7.50
C PRO A 52 -1.79 -5.94 -7.40
N HIS A 53 -2.58 -5.20 -6.61
CA HIS A 53 -2.38 -3.76 -6.42
C HIS A 53 -0.99 -3.43 -5.88
N PHE A 54 -0.43 -4.32 -5.06
CA PHE A 54 0.89 -4.16 -4.45
C PHE A 54 2.02 -4.82 -5.26
N LYS A 55 1.71 -5.43 -6.40
CA LYS A 55 2.73 -6.12 -7.20
C LYS A 55 3.78 -5.13 -7.70
N ASN A 56 5.05 -5.53 -7.63
CA ASN A 56 6.22 -4.72 -8.02
C ASN A 56 6.47 -3.43 -7.22
N LEU A 57 5.83 -3.26 -6.06
CA LEU A 57 6.20 -2.17 -5.16
C LEU A 57 7.43 -2.54 -4.34
N LYS A 58 8.29 -1.55 -4.07
CA LYS A 58 9.46 -1.68 -3.22
C LYS A 58 9.11 -2.27 -1.85
N GLU A 59 7.93 -1.93 -1.34
CA GLU A 59 7.45 -2.34 -0.03
C GLU A 59 6.91 -3.78 -0.02
N THR A 60 6.80 -4.47 -1.16
CA THR A 60 6.09 -5.75 -1.23
C THR A 60 7.01 -6.95 -1.08
N ILE A 61 6.59 -7.91 -0.25
CA ILE A 61 7.01 -9.31 -0.33
C ILE A 61 5.85 -10.05 -1.00
N TRP A 62 6.07 -10.53 -2.21
CA TRP A 62 5.04 -11.16 -3.00
C TRP A 62 4.79 -12.60 -2.56
N LEU A 63 3.56 -12.92 -2.21
CA LEU A 63 3.13 -14.30 -2.02
C LEU A 63 2.75 -14.88 -3.38
N SER A 64 3.66 -15.65 -3.98
CA SER A 64 3.29 -16.59 -5.03
C SER A 64 2.55 -17.77 -4.39
N LYS A 65 1.48 -18.27 -5.03
CA LYS A 65 0.98 -19.61 -4.70
C LYS A 65 2.16 -20.58 -4.88
N HIS A 66 2.49 -21.34 -3.83
CA HIS A 66 3.35 -22.52 -4.02
C HIS A 66 2.66 -23.46 -5.02
N PRO A 67 3.42 -24.10 -5.93
CA PRO A 67 2.89 -25.14 -6.81
C PRO A 67 2.26 -26.30 -6.02
#